data_AF-A0A2V6RPN0-F1
#
_entry.id   AF-A0A2V6RPN0-F1
#
_cell.length_a   1.000
_cell.length_b   1.000
_cell.length_c   1.000
_cell.angle_alpha   90.00
_cell.angle_beta   90.00
_cell.angle_gamma   90.00
#
_symmetry.space_group_name_H-M   'P 1'
#
loop_
_entity.id
_entity.type
_entity.pdbx_description
1 polymer ?
#
loop_
_entity_poly.entity_id
_entity_poly.type
_entity_poly.pdbx_seq_one_letter_code
_entity_poly.pdbx_strand_id
1 'polypeptide(L)' 'LAYQRSRKCSQWPTIVVQRIETDGRVVAIGREHEQYQWMACMAEQGREQQKSKPDLVVPAPVVNPIPR' A
#
# COMPACT_ATOMS: atom_id res chain seq x y z
N LEU A 1 -8.31 -6.34 4.85
CA LEU A 1 -7.39 -6.84 3.81
C LEU A 1 -6.34 -5.79 3.42
N ALA A 2 -6.74 -4.61 2.94
CA ALA A 2 -5.80 -3.52 2.60
C ALA A 2 -4.90 -3.09 3.77
N TYR A 3 -5.49 -2.88 4.96
CA TYR A 3 -4.75 -2.57 6.19
C TYR A 3 -3.72 -3.64 6.58
N GLN A 4 -4.03 -4.92 6.35
CA GLN A 4 -3.09 -6.01 6.65
C GLN A 4 -1.88 -5.97 5.72
N ARG A 5 -2.08 -5.66 4.42
CA ARG A 5 -0.99 -5.47 3.46
C ARG A 5 -0.12 -4.28 3.87
N SER A 6 -0.73 -3.14 4.15
CA SER A 6 0.02 -1.93 4.54
C SER A 6 0.80 -2.13 5.84
N ARG A 7 0.25 -2.89 6.80
CA ARG A 7 0.95 -3.29 8.03
C ARG A 7 2.17 -4.17 7.77
N LYS A 8 2.12 -5.09 6.80
CA LYS A 8 3.30 -5.87 6.39
C LYS A 8 4.34 -5.02 5.67
N CYS A 9 3.90 -3.93 5.05
CA CYS A 9 4.75 -2.96 4.36
C CYS A 9 5.07 -1.73 5.22
N SER A 10 5.16 -1.85 6.55
CA SER A 10 5.38 -0.70 7.45
C SER A 10 6.85 -0.42 7.76
N GLN A 11 7.79 -1.03 7.05
CA GLN A 11 9.23 -0.88 7.31
C GLN A 11 9.84 0.43 6.80
N TRP A 12 9.09 1.21 6.03
CA TRP A 12 9.51 2.50 5.49
C TRP A 12 8.96 3.63 6.37
N PRO A 13 9.79 4.22 7.25
CA PRO A 13 9.32 5.08 8.33
C PRO A 13 8.70 6.40 7.84
N THR A 14 9.00 6.83 6.62
CA THR A 14 8.40 8.06 6.08
C THR A 14 7.06 7.81 5.42
N ILE A 15 6.69 6.54 5.21
CA ILE A 15 5.41 6.16 4.63
C ILE A 15 4.35 6.07 5.72
N VAL A 16 3.39 6.98 5.69
CA VAL A 16 2.27 7.03 6.62
C VAL A 16 0.97 6.84 5.86
N VAL A 17 0.21 5.79 6.19
CA VAL A 17 -1.13 5.57 5.64
C VAL A 17 -2.06 6.66 6.16
N GLN A 18 -2.69 7.40 5.25
CA GLN A 18 -3.65 8.46 5.57
C GLN A 18 -5.07 7.90 5.66
N ARG A 19 -5.46 7.12 4.65
CA ARG A 19 -6.79 6.52 4.57
C ARG A 19 -6.79 5.30 3.66
N ILE A 20 -7.85 4.51 3.79
CA ILE A 20 -8.16 3.41 2.90
C ILE A 20 -9.54 3.71 2.30
N GLU A 21 -9.61 3.84 0.99
CA GLU A 21 -10.85 4.10 0.27
C GLU A 21 -11.79 2.89 0.34
N THR A 22 -13.07 3.09 0.01
CA THR A 22 -14.09 2.03 0.07
C THR A 22 -13.83 0.88 -0.90
N ASP A 23 -13.11 1.13 -2.00
CA ASP A 23 -12.66 0.12 -2.96
C ASP A 23 -11.45 -0.70 -2.44
N GLY A 24 -10.91 -0.36 -1.27
CA GLY A 24 -9.74 -1.00 -0.67
C GLY A 24 -8.39 -0.43 -1.12
N ARG A 25 -8.39 0.69 -1.85
CA ARG A 25 -7.18 1.44 -2.21
C ARG A 25 -6.56 2.09 -0.98
N VAL A 26 -5.25 1.95 -0.83
CA VAL A 26 -4.50 2.60 0.27
C VAL A 26 -3.94 3.91 -0.22
N VAL A 27 -4.23 5.00 0.49
CA VAL A 27 -3.66 6.32 0.25
C VAL A 27 -2.68 6.61 1.39
N ALA A 28 -1.42 6.85 1.04
CA ALA A 28 -0.35 7.17 1.97
C ALA A 28 0.34 8.48 1.60
N ILE A 29 1.15 9.00 2.52
CA ILE A 29 2.13 10.06 2.27
C ILE A 29 3.53 9.50 2.52
N GLY A 30 4.56 10.00 1.83
CA GLY A 30 5.95 9.71 2.20
C GLY A 30 6.99 10.20 1.21
N ARG A 31 8.28 10.00 1.54
CA ARG A 31 9.40 10.51 0.73
C ARG A 31 9.58 9.70 -0.55
N GLU A 32 9.89 10.39 -1.65
CA GLU A 32 10.04 9.83 -3.00
C GLU A 32 10.92 8.57 -3.04
N HIS A 33 12.06 8.58 -2.35
CA HIS A 33 13.01 7.47 -2.33
C HIS A 33 12.53 6.21 -1.59
N GLU A 34 11.42 6.27 -0.83
CA GLU A 34 10.78 5.12 -0.18
C GLU A 34 9.49 4.68 -0.89
N GLN A 35 8.89 5.55 -1.72
CA GLN A 35 7.59 5.28 -2.35
C GLN A 35 7.65 4.05 -3.24
N TYR A 36 8.71 3.92 -4.04
CA TYR A 36 8.86 2.82 -4.98
C TYR A 36 8.92 1.46 -4.27
N GLN A 37 9.73 1.34 -3.22
CA GLN A 37 9.90 0.11 -2.45
C GLN A 37 8.62 -0.25 -1.71
N TRP A 38 7.93 0.75 -1.14
CA TRP A 38 6.66 0.53 -0.47
C TRP A 38 5.56 0.05 -1.44
N MET A 39 5.45 0.68 -2.62
CA MET A 39 4.50 0.27 -3.66
C MET A 39 4.79 -1.16 -4.16
N ALA A 40 6.07 -1.51 -4.33
CA ALA A 40 6.49 -2.86 -4.71
C ALA A 40 6.05 -3.90 -3.66
N CYS A 41 6.25 -3.62 -2.38
CA CYS A 41 5.76 -4.49 -1.29
C CYS A 41 4.23 -4.62 -1.30
N MET A 42 3.51 -3.51 -1.48
CA MET A 42 2.05 -3.54 -1.54
C MET A 42 1.54 -4.40 -2.70
N ALA A 43 2.19 -4.35 -3.86
CA ALA A 43 1.88 -5.17 -5.01
C ALA A 43 2.17 -6.66 -4.75
N GLU A 44 3.30 -6.98 -4.13
CA GLU A 44 3.64 -8.35 -3.73
C GLU A 44 2.61 -8.92 -2.75
N GLN A 45 2.28 -8.19 -1.69
CA GLN A 45 1.26 -8.61 -0.73
C GLN A 45 -0.13 -8.72 -1.36
N GLY A 46 -0.42 -7.92 -2.40
CA GLY A 46 -1.63 -8.05 -3.22
C GLY A 46 -1.68 -9.40 -3.94
N ARG A 47 -0.59 -9.76 -4.63
CA ARG A 47 -0.47 -11.05 -5.33
C ARG A 47 -0.58 -12.24 -4.38
N GLU A 48 0.06 -12.18 -3.21
CA GLU A 48 -0.06 -13.24 -2.20
C GLU A 48 -1.51 -13.41 -1.70
N GLN A 49 -2.24 -12.31 -1.51
CA GLN A 49 -3.65 -12.39 -1.12
C GLN A 49 -4.53 -12.97 -2.23
N GLN A 50 -4.21 -12.68 -3.49
CA GLN A 50 -4.92 -13.23 -4.64
C GLN A 50 -4.73 -14.75 -4.79
N LYS A 51 -3.58 -15.31 -4.37
CA LYS A 51 -3.39 -16.77 -4.33
C LYS A 51 -4.43 -17.47 -3.44
N SER A 52 -4.78 -16.85 -2.31
CA SER A 52 -5.80 -17.40 -1.40
C SER A 52 -7.24 -16.97 -1.74
N LYS A 53 -7.40 -15.89 -2.51
CA LYS A 53 -8.69 -15.32 -2.92
C LYS A 53 -8.59 -14.81 -4.36
N PRO A 54 -8.74 -15.68 -5.37
CA PRO A 54 -8.52 -15.33 -6.77
C PRO A 54 -9.37 -14.15 -7.28
N ASP A 55 -10.61 -14.04 -6.78
CA ASP A 55 -11.55 -12.97 -7.17
C ASP A 55 -11.32 -11.64 -6.44
N LEU A 56 -10.29 -11.56 -5.57
CA LEU A 56 -9.98 -10.34 -4.86
C LEU A 56 -9.38 -9.30 -5.81
N VAL A 57 -10.14 -8.23 -6.07
CA VAL A 57 -9.63 -7.03 -6.71
C VAL A 57 -8.77 -6.26 -5.72
N VAL A 58 -7.53 -5.96 -6.11
CA VAL A 58 -6.57 -5.20 -5.30
C VAL A 58 -6.20 -3.91 -6.04
N PRO A 59 -6.77 -2.75 -5.67
CA PRO A 59 -6.39 -1.49 -6.27
C PRO A 59 -4.92 -1.14 -5.99
N ALA A 60 -4.26 -0.52 -6.97
CA ALA A 60 -2.92 0.04 -6.78
C ALA A 60 -2.97 1.16 -5.72
N PRO A 61 -2.04 1.18 -4.76
CA PRO A 61 -2.03 2.23 -3.75
C PRO A 61 -1.54 3.57 -4.34
N VAL A 62 -1.82 4.66 -3.64
CA VAL A 62 -1.37 6.01 -3.98
C VAL A 62 -0.45 6.51 -2.87
N VAL A 63 0.71 7.06 -3.23
CA VAL A 63 1.61 7.72 -2.28
C VAL A 63 1.79 9.16 -2.69
N ASN A 64 1.32 10.08 -1.85
CA ASN A 64 1.53 11.51 -2.06
C ASN A 64 2.87 11.92 -1.46
N PRO A 65 3.60 12.87 -2.08
CA PRO A 65 4.79 13.43 -1.46
C PRO A 65 4.44 14.14 -0.14
N ILE A 66 5.40 14.17 0.79
CA ILE A 66 5.24 14.93 2.04
C ILE A 66 5.09 16.42 1.69
N PRO A 67 4.09 17.13 2.24
CA PRO A 67 3.96 18.58 2.06
C PRO A 67 5.23 19.31 2.50
N ARG A 68 5.63 20.33 1.74
CA ARG A 68 6.78 21.18 2.09
C ARG A 68 6.46 22.09 3.26
#